data_AF-A0A4W5MHE8-F1
#
_entry.id   AF-A0A4W5MHE8-F1
#
_cell.length_a   1.000
_cell.length_b   1.000
_cell.length_c   1.000
_cell.angle_alpha   90.00
_cell.angle_beta   90.00
_cell.angle_gamma   90.00
#
_symmetry.space_group_name_H-M   'P 1'
#
loop_
_entity.id
_entity.type
_entity.pdbx_description
1 polymer ?
#
loop_
_entity_poly.entity_id
_entity_poly.type
_entity_poly.pdbx_seq_one_letter_code
_entity_poly.pdbx_strand_id
1 'polypeptide(L)'
;MEENGGVEECVKAGDHRGTDSVRGACKDVGSVSNIIFEMRFNPSVFCPDVVFSKSDREAVTLQERLLREAAAFIITQQIPALVEACLRGSEMPLDGVTLNQVLHQKGINLRYLGQLTKVISQSEHKDRLRHITRLAVGEIVVRSSRRIFNNLLQVLKPSSSQWLHYSAY
;
A
#
# COMPACT_ATOMS: atom_id res chain seq x y z
N MET A 1 19.64 36.93 7.21
CA MET A 1 18.30 37.18 7.76
C MET A 1 17.48 35.97 7.39
N GLU A 2 17.34 35.07 8.37
CA GLU A 2 16.50 33.88 8.29
C GLU A 2 15.04 34.31 8.43
N GLU A 3 14.15 33.73 7.63
CA GLU A 3 12.72 33.75 7.93
C GLU A 3 12.20 32.31 7.84
N ASN A 4 12.06 31.71 9.02
CA ASN A 4 11.44 30.42 9.25
C ASN A 4 9.92 30.55 9.06
N GLY A 5 9.40 30.15 7.91
CA GLY A 5 7.96 30.00 7.64
C GLY A 5 7.39 28.67 8.18
N GLY A 6 7.74 28.32 9.42
CA GLY A 6 7.34 27.06 10.05
C GLY A 6 6.11 27.22 10.94
N VAL A 7 4.98 26.69 10.47
CA VAL A 7 3.90 26.05 11.24
C VAL A 7 3.71 26.57 12.69
N GLU A 8 3.20 27.77 12.87
CA GLU A 8 2.61 28.21 14.14
C GLU A 8 1.21 28.77 13.90
N GLU A 9 0.27 27.87 13.66
CA GLU A 9 -1.10 28.12 14.12
C GLU A 9 -1.56 26.91 14.92
N CYS A 10 -0.87 26.68 16.03
CA CYS A 10 -1.38 25.85 17.11
C CYS A 10 -2.63 26.53 17.67
N VAL A 11 -3.78 25.92 17.35
CA VAL A 11 -5.06 25.97 18.06
C VAL A 11 -5.02 26.82 19.31
N LYS A 12 -5.60 28.03 19.25
CA LYS A 12 -5.80 28.86 20.44
C LYS A 12 -6.61 28.06 21.47
N ALA A 13 -6.07 27.90 22.67
CA ALA A 13 -6.76 27.27 23.79
C ALA A 13 -8.03 28.09 24.11
N GLY A 14 -9.19 27.59 23.67
CA GLY A 14 -10.49 28.20 23.96
C GLY A 14 -11.52 28.20 22.81
N ASP A 15 -11.16 27.86 21.57
CA ASP A 15 -12.16 27.75 20.49
C ASP A 15 -12.85 26.38 20.47
N HIS A 16 -13.92 26.26 21.28
CA HIS A 16 -14.72 25.03 21.39
C HIS A 16 -15.27 24.54 20.03
N ARG A 17 -15.56 25.47 19.10
CA ARG A 17 -16.08 25.12 17.76
C ARG A 17 -15.03 24.43 16.89
N GLY A 18 -13.80 24.92 16.90
CA GLY A 18 -12.68 24.29 16.21
C GLY A 18 -12.42 22.88 16.74
N THR A 19 -12.41 22.71 18.07
CA THR A 19 -12.19 21.38 18.68
C THR A 19 -13.30 20.38 18.37
N ASP A 20 -14.58 20.79 18.38
CA ASP A 20 -15.68 19.85 18.09
C ASP A 20 -15.73 19.47 16.60
N SER A 21 -15.35 20.39 15.70
CA SER A 21 -15.19 20.09 14.28
C SER A 21 -14.09 19.06 14.03
N VAL A 22 -12.91 19.25 14.66
CA VAL A 22 -11.80 18.28 14.58
C VAL A 22 -12.21 16.91 15.11
N ARG A 23 -12.92 16.86 16.24
CA ARG A 23 -13.44 15.62 16.81
C ARG A 23 -14.42 14.91 15.87
N GLY A 24 -15.33 15.66 15.26
CA GLY A 24 -16.26 15.14 14.25
C GLY A 24 -15.54 14.52 13.07
N ALA A 25 -14.62 15.28 12.46
CA ALA A 25 -13.82 14.80 11.33
C ALA A 25 -13.00 13.55 11.68
N CYS A 26 -12.35 13.54 12.85
CA CYS A 26 -11.59 12.38 13.34
C CYS A 26 -12.48 11.14 13.49
N LYS A 27 -13.71 11.30 13.98
CA LYS A 27 -14.66 10.19 14.10
C LYS A 27 -15.09 9.66 12.73
N ASP A 28 -15.43 10.55 11.80
CA ASP A 28 -15.95 10.18 10.48
C ASP A 28 -14.94 9.38 9.67
N VAL A 29 -13.68 9.81 9.70
CA VAL A 29 -12.57 9.12 9.03
C VAL A 29 -12.11 7.88 9.79
N GLY A 30 -12.62 7.60 10.99
CA GLY A 30 -12.22 6.42 11.78
C GLY A 30 -10.85 6.54 12.43
N SER A 31 -10.43 7.77 12.78
CA SER A 31 -9.22 8.03 13.55
C SER A 31 -9.27 7.35 14.92
N VAL A 32 -8.12 6.88 15.41
CA VAL A 32 -8.00 6.36 16.79
C VAL A 32 -7.89 7.48 17.82
N SER A 33 -7.64 8.72 17.39
CA SER A 33 -7.58 9.91 18.23
C SER A 33 -8.67 10.90 17.84
N ASN A 34 -9.24 11.58 18.83
CA ASN A 34 -10.28 12.58 18.64
C ASN A 34 -9.74 14.00 18.40
N ILE A 35 -8.42 14.19 18.54
CA ILE A 35 -7.78 15.52 18.48
C ILE A 35 -6.70 15.61 17.41
N ILE A 36 -6.23 14.46 16.93
CA ILE A 36 -5.29 14.36 15.81
C ILE A 36 -5.79 13.30 14.83
N PHE A 37 -5.54 13.51 13.54
CA PHE A 37 -5.83 12.53 12.52
C PHE A 37 -4.81 11.39 12.60
N GLU A 38 -5.20 10.26 13.19
CA GLU A 38 -4.35 9.09 13.35
C GLU A 38 -5.07 7.83 12.86
N MET A 39 -4.59 7.27 11.76
CA MET A 39 -5.12 6.05 11.17
C MET A 39 -4.23 4.86 11.51
N ARG A 40 -4.85 3.77 11.95
CA ARG A 40 -4.16 2.49 12.15
C ARG A 40 -4.87 1.41 11.37
N PHE A 41 -4.09 0.51 10.76
CA PHE A 41 -4.58 -0.61 9.98
C PHE A 41 -4.10 -1.91 10.61
N ASN A 42 -5.03 -2.82 10.87
CA ASN A 42 -4.71 -4.18 11.28
C ASN A 42 -4.72 -5.11 10.04
N PRO A 43 -3.56 -5.62 9.59
CA PRO A 43 -3.48 -6.49 8.42
C PRO A 43 -4.13 -7.86 8.62
N SER A 44 -4.42 -8.24 9.87
CA SER A 44 -4.94 -9.55 10.24
C SER A 44 -6.46 -9.66 10.21
N VAL A 45 -7.20 -8.56 9.98
CA VAL A 45 -8.68 -8.57 10.03
C VAL A 45 -9.33 -9.46 8.97
N PHE A 46 -8.63 -9.74 7.88
CA PHE A 46 -9.06 -10.69 6.85
C PHE A 46 -8.26 -12.00 6.86
N CYS A 47 -7.47 -12.26 7.90
CA CYS A 47 -6.74 -13.50 8.03
C CYS A 47 -7.68 -14.60 8.54
N PRO A 48 -7.88 -15.71 7.79
CA PRO A 48 -8.84 -16.75 8.16
C PRO A 48 -8.56 -17.41 9.51
N ASP A 49 -7.28 -17.51 9.88
CA ASP A 49 -6.82 -18.22 11.07
C ASP A 49 -6.76 -17.32 12.33
N VAL A 50 -7.17 -16.04 12.22
CA VAL A 50 -7.13 -15.09 13.33
C VAL A 50 -8.52 -14.93 13.93
N VAL A 51 -8.65 -15.29 15.20
CA VAL A 51 -9.89 -15.15 15.98
C VAL A 51 -9.79 -13.94 16.90
N PHE A 52 -10.70 -12.99 16.73
CA PHE A 52 -10.79 -11.80 17.57
C PHE A 52 -11.73 -12.02 18.76
N SER A 53 -11.44 -11.35 19.89
CA SER A 53 -12.32 -11.41 21.05
C SER A 53 -13.66 -10.71 20.75
N LYS A 54 -14.72 -11.09 21.48
CA LYS A 54 -16.04 -10.44 21.33
C LYS A 54 -15.99 -8.95 21.69
N SER A 55 -15.12 -8.56 22.63
CA SER A 55 -14.92 -7.16 23.01
C SER A 55 -14.33 -6.31 21.89
N ASP A 56 -13.60 -6.90 20.94
CA ASP A 56 -12.96 -6.16 19.84
C ASP A 56 -13.88 -5.95 18.63
N ARG A 57 -15.14 -6.39 18.68
CA ARG A 57 -16.03 -6.45 17.52
C ARG A 57 -16.17 -5.11 16.78
N GLU A 58 -16.32 -4.02 17.52
CA GLU A 58 -16.45 -2.68 16.94
C GLU A 58 -15.14 -2.24 16.28
N ALA A 59 -14.00 -2.47 16.95
CA ALA A 59 -12.68 -2.16 16.42
C ALA A 59 -12.39 -2.96 15.15
N VAL A 60 -12.67 -4.27 15.13
CA VAL A 60 -12.50 -5.12 13.94
C VAL A 60 -13.37 -4.63 12.79
N THR A 61 -14.64 -4.30 13.05
CA THR A 61 -15.56 -3.79 12.02
C THR A 61 -15.05 -2.47 11.42
N LEU A 62 -14.56 -1.56 12.25
CA LEU A 62 -13.95 -0.31 11.80
C LEU A 62 -12.71 -0.59 10.93
N GLN A 63 -11.82 -1.46 11.39
CA GLN A 63 -10.58 -1.81 10.69
C GLN A 63 -10.84 -2.47 9.33
N GLU A 64 -11.85 -3.35 9.23
CA GLU A 64 -12.28 -3.91 7.94
C GLU A 64 -12.74 -2.82 6.97
N ARG A 65 -13.58 -1.88 7.44
CA ARG A 65 -14.06 -0.76 6.63
C ARG A 65 -12.86 0.07 6.11
N LEU A 66 -11.99 0.50 7.01
CA LEU A 66 -10.82 1.31 6.67
C LEU A 66 -9.91 0.62 5.65
N LEU A 67 -9.68 -0.70 5.80
CA LEU A 67 -8.83 -1.43 4.85
C LEU A 67 -9.49 -1.56 3.48
N ARG A 68 -10.81 -1.78 3.42
CA ARG A 68 -11.57 -1.79 2.15
C ARG A 68 -11.53 -0.41 1.47
N GLU A 69 -11.72 0.67 2.24
CA GLU A 69 -11.65 2.04 1.74
C GLU A 69 -10.25 2.38 1.21
N ALA A 70 -9.20 2.03 1.95
CA ALA A 70 -7.81 2.21 1.51
C ALA A 70 -7.51 1.43 0.22
N ALA A 71 -7.95 0.17 0.13
CA ALA A 71 -7.79 -0.63 -1.09
C ALA A 71 -8.54 -0.03 -2.28
N ALA A 72 -9.77 0.47 -2.07
CA ALA A 72 -10.55 1.16 -3.09
C ALA A 72 -9.88 2.47 -3.53
N PHE A 73 -9.32 3.23 -2.60
CA PHE A 73 -8.59 4.47 -2.88
C PHE A 73 -7.35 4.22 -3.75
N ILE A 74 -6.61 3.13 -3.50
CA ILE A 74 -5.47 2.75 -4.35
C ILE A 74 -5.92 2.55 -5.80
N ILE A 75 -7.02 1.81 -6.01
CA ILE A 75 -7.52 1.45 -7.34
C ILE A 75 -8.13 2.64 -8.06
N THR A 76 -8.93 3.44 -7.35
CA THR A 76 -9.76 4.49 -7.95
C THR A 76 -9.09 5.86 -7.98
N GLN A 77 -8.08 6.11 -7.15
CA GLN A 77 -7.41 7.40 -7.04
C GLN A 77 -5.90 7.31 -7.29
N GLN A 78 -5.15 6.51 -6.52
CA GLN A 78 -3.68 6.52 -6.59
C GLN A 78 -3.14 5.99 -7.92
N ILE A 79 -3.67 4.89 -8.43
CA ILE A 79 -3.23 4.33 -9.72
C ILE A 79 -3.55 5.30 -10.88
N PRO A 80 -4.79 5.84 -11.01
CA PRO A 80 -5.07 6.87 -12.01
C PRO A 80 -4.17 8.11 -11.87
N ALA A 81 -3.93 8.60 -10.65
CA ALA A 81 -3.06 9.75 -10.41
C ALA A 81 -1.61 9.48 -10.86
N LEU A 82 -1.09 8.27 -10.63
CA LEU A 82 0.22 7.87 -11.14
C LEU A 82 0.25 7.83 -12.67
N VAL A 83 -0.78 7.28 -13.31
CA VAL A 83 -0.88 7.22 -14.78
C VAL A 83 -0.88 8.63 -15.38
N GLU A 84 -1.65 9.56 -14.80
CA GLU A 84 -1.66 10.96 -15.21
C GLU A 84 -0.32 11.67 -14.96
N ALA A 85 0.35 11.34 -13.86
CA ALA A 85 1.69 11.87 -13.57
C ALA A 85 2.72 11.38 -14.60
N CYS A 86 2.66 10.12 -15.02
CA CYS A 86 3.47 9.57 -16.10
C CYS A 86 3.15 10.23 -17.45
N LEU A 87 1.87 10.48 -17.73
CA LEU A 87 1.45 11.11 -18.98
C LEU A 87 1.93 12.56 -19.09
N ARG A 88 1.93 13.29 -17.97
CA ARG A 88 2.43 14.67 -17.87
C ARG A 88 3.96 14.75 -17.75
N GLY A 89 4.65 13.62 -17.60
CA GLY A 89 6.09 13.56 -17.45
C GLY A 89 6.62 14.00 -16.08
N SER A 90 5.75 14.19 -15.08
CA SER A 90 6.18 14.49 -13.70
C SER A 90 6.72 13.25 -12.99
N GLU A 91 6.32 12.06 -13.44
CA GLU A 91 6.90 10.77 -13.03
C GLU A 91 7.38 10.08 -14.30
N MET A 92 8.63 9.63 -14.36
CA MET A 92 9.16 9.00 -15.58
C MET A 92 10.07 7.82 -15.24
N PRO A 93 9.50 6.69 -14.78
CA PRO A 93 10.29 5.53 -14.48
C PRO A 93 10.90 4.96 -15.77
N LEU A 94 12.23 4.89 -15.81
CA LEU A 94 12.99 4.44 -16.97
C LEU A 94 13.27 2.93 -16.93
N ASP A 95 13.21 2.33 -15.75
CA ASP A 95 13.45 0.92 -15.52
C ASP A 95 12.53 0.37 -14.41
N GLY A 96 12.60 -0.94 -14.18
CA GLY A 96 11.79 -1.63 -13.16
C GLY A 96 12.11 -1.17 -11.73
N VAL A 97 13.35 -0.77 -11.45
CA VAL A 97 13.77 -0.26 -10.13
C VAL A 97 13.08 1.06 -9.84
N THR A 98 13.14 2.00 -10.78
CA THR A 98 12.50 3.32 -10.67
C THR A 98 10.98 3.19 -10.66
N LEU A 99 10.40 2.27 -11.45
CA LEU A 99 8.96 1.98 -11.40
C LEU A 99 8.54 1.53 -10.00
N ASN A 100 9.28 0.59 -9.41
CA ASN A 100 8.99 0.08 -8.07
C ASN A 100 9.13 1.19 -7.01
N GLN A 101 10.12 2.08 -7.14
CA GLN A 101 10.30 3.23 -6.24
C GLN A 101 9.12 4.20 -6.32
N VAL A 102 8.71 4.61 -7.53
CA VAL A 102 7.57 5.53 -7.71
C VAL A 102 6.28 4.92 -7.15
N LEU A 103 6.03 3.63 -7.41
CA LEU A 103 4.87 2.93 -6.84
C LEU A 103 4.89 2.97 -5.31
N HIS A 104 6.01 2.65 -4.68
CA HIS A 104 6.14 2.68 -3.23
C HIS A 104 5.99 4.08 -2.65
N GLN A 105 6.53 5.11 -3.30
CA GLN A 105 6.37 6.51 -2.87
C GLN A 105 4.91 6.97 -2.89
N LYS A 106 4.09 6.44 -3.81
CA LYS A 106 2.64 6.67 -3.84
C LYS A 106 1.85 5.70 -2.95
N GLY A 107 2.51 4.85 -2.17
CA GLY A 107 1.84 3.84 -1.32
C GLY A 107 1.15 2.71 -2.11
N ILE A 108 1.52 2.51 -3.37
CA ILE A 108 0.95 1.47 -4.24
C ILE A 108 1.77 0.19 -4.09
N ASN A 109 1.17 -0.84 -3.52
CA ASN A 109 1.81 -2.16 -3.45
C ASN A 109 1.96 -2.77 -4.85
N LEU A 110 3.08 -3.44 -5.10
CA LEU A 110 3.38 -4.06 -6.40
C LEU A 110 2.39 -5.17 -6.82
N ARG A 111 1.56 -5.68 -5.90
CA ARG A 111 0.43 -6.56 -6.24
C ARG A 111 -0.59 -5.89 -7.18
N TYR A 112 -0.60 -4.55 -7.23
CA TYR A 112 -1.47 -3.77 -8.08
C TYR A 112 -0.87 -3.47 -9.47
N LEU A 113 0.31 -4.00 -9.81
CA LEU A 113 0.87 -3.86 -11.17
C LEU A 113 -0.10 -4.32 -12.25
N GLY A 114 -0.86 -5.40 -12.02
CA GLY A 114 -1.92 -5.83 -12.93
C GLY A 114 -3.00 -4.77 -13.13
N GLN A 115 -3.46 -4.14 -12.05
CA GLN A 115 -4.44 -3.04 -12.12
C GLN A 115 -3.87 -1.82 -12.84
N LEU A 116 -2.59 -1.46 -12.61
CA LEU A 116 -1.90 -0.40 -13.34
C LEU A 116 -1.92 -0.66 -14.86
N THR A 117 -1.54 -1.87 -15.29
CA THR A 117 -1.56 -2.23 -16.72
C THR A 117 -2.96 -2.17 -17.31
N LYS A 118 -3.98 -2.58 -16.54
CA LYS A 118 -5.38 -2.49 -16.95
C LYS A 118 -5.81 -1.04 -17.16
N VAL A 119 -5.53 -0.15 -16.21
CA VAL A 119 -5.86 1.29 -16.32
C VAL A 119 -5.18 1.91 -17.54
N ILE A 120 -3.89 1.63 -17.76
CA ILE A 120 -3.18 2.14 -18.95
C ILE A 120 -3.81 1.61 -20.23
N SER A 121 -4.18 0.33 -20.30
CA SER A 121 -4.78 -0.27 -21.49
C SER A 121 -6.14 0.33 -21.86
N GLN A 122 -6.86 0.87 -20.87
CA GLN A 122 -8.16 1.52 -21.01
C GLN A 122 -8.05 3.03 -21.28
N SER A 123 -6.85 3.61 -21.16
CA SER A 123 -6.59 5.02 -21.45
C SER A 123 -6.55 5.29 -22.95
N GLU A 124 -7.07 6.44 -23.38
CA GLU A 124 -6.91 6.95 -24.75
C GLU A 124 -5.44 7.23 -25.10
N HIS A 125 -4.57 7.37 -24.09
CA HIS A 125 -3.14 7.67 -24.25
C HIS A 125 -2.23 6.45 -24.07
N LYS A 126 -2.76 5.23 -24.17
CA LYS A 126 -2.03 3.97 -23.96
C LYS A 126 -0.71 3.88 -24.75
N ASP A 127 -0.66 4.43 -25.96
CA ASP A 127 0.54 4.37 -26.82
C ASP A 127 1.69 5.21 -26.26
N ARG A 128 1.38 6.37 -25.64
CA ARG A 128 2.36 7.22 -24.94
C ARG A 128 2.88 6.57 -23.67
N LEU A 129 2.04 5.76 -23.03
CA LEU A 129 2.33 5.05 -21.78
C LEU A 129 2.87 3.63 -22.02
N ARG A 130 3.11 3.22 -23.27
CA ARG A 130 3.53 1.86 -23.64
C ARG A 130 4.79 1.41 -22.89
N HIS A 131 5.72 2.33 -22.65
CA HIS A 131 6.96 2.03 -21.91
C HIS A 131 6.66 1.62 -20.45
N ILE A 132 5.74 2.31 -19.78
CA ILE A 132 5.28 1.97 -18.42
C ILE A 132 4.65 0.57 -18.40
N THR A 133 3.78 0.27 -19.36
CA THR A 133 3.16 -1.07 -19.46
C THR A 133 4.21 -2.16 -19.63
N ARG A 134 5.25 -1.94 -20.45
CA ARG A 134 6.36 -2.89 -20.64
C ARG A 134 7.12 -3.14 -19.35
N LEU A 135 7.46 -2.08 -18.61
CA LEU A 135 8.12 -2.20 -17.31
C LEU A 135 7.27 -2.98 -16.31
N ALA A 136 5.98 -2.63 -16.19
CA ALA A 136 5.05 -3.29 -15.26
C ALA A 136 4.87 -4.79 -15.58
N VAL A 137 4.72 -5.15 -16.86
CA VAL A 137 4.65 -6.56 -17.29
C VAL A 137 5.96 -7.29 -17.01
N GLY A 138 7.11 -6.67 -17.28
CA GLY A 138 8.42 -7.22 -16.96
C GLY A 138 8.55 -7.55 -15.47
N GLU A 139 8.19 -6.62 -14.59
CA GLU A 139 8.17 -6.83 -13.14
C GLU A 139 7.22 -7.95 -12.72
N ILE A 140 6.01 -8.04 -13.31
CA ILE A 140 5.07 -9.14 -13.05
C ILE A 140 5.72 -10.49 -13.40
N VAL A 141 6.35 -10.60 -14.56
CA VAL A 141 7.01 -11.85 -15.01
C VAL A 141 8.17 -12.22 -14.09
N VAL A 142 9.05 -11.27 -13.76
CA VAL A 142 10.20 -11.51 -12.86
C VAL A 142 9.73 -11.97 -11.48
N ARG A 143 8.72 -11.32 -10.91
CA ARG A 143 8.16 -11.69 -9.60
C ARG A 143 7.50 -13.06 -9.61
N SER A 144 6.74 -13.35 -10.68
CA SER A 144 6.08 -14.66 -10.85
C SER A 144 7.10 -15.78 -11.00
N SER A 145 8.14 -15.55 -11.81
CA SER A 145 9.25 -16.47 -12.01
C SER A 145 9.98 -16.75 -10.70
N ARG A 146 10.38 -15.68 -9.98
CA ARG A 146 11.02 -15.81 -8.65
C ARG A 146 10.17 -16.61 -7.67
N ARG A 147 8.84 -16.41 -7.66
CA ARG A 147 7.93 -17.18 -6.79
C ARG A 147 7.95 -18.67 -7.12
N ILE A 148 7.84 -19.03 -8.40
CA ILE A 148 7.90 -20.42 -8.85
C ILE A 148 9.25 -21.04 -8.49
N PHE A 149 10.35 -20.38 -8.83
CA PHE A 149 11.69 -20.88 -8.52
C PHE A 149 11.93 -21.06 -7.01
N ASN A 150 11.50 -20.09 -6.19
CA ASN A 150 11.62 -20.21 -4.74
C ASN A 150 10.88 -21.42 -4.19
N ASN A 151 9.68 -21.72 -4.70
CA ASN A 151 8.92 -22.90 -4.29
C ASN A 151 9.64 -24.20 -4.69
N LEU A 152 10.18 -24.26 -5.91
CA LEU A 152 10.95 -25.42 -6.37
C LEU A 152 12.20 -25.64 -5.52
N LEU A 153 12.95 -24.57 -5.22
CA LEU A 153 14.15 -24.66 -4.39
C LEU A 153 13.85 -25.03 -2.93
N GLN A 154 12.69 -24.67 -2.39
CA GLN A 154 12.26 -25.10 -1.06
C GLN A 154 12.01 -26.61 -0.98
N VAL A 155 11.46 -27.21 -2.05
CA VAL A 155 11.29 -28.68 -2.15
C VAL A 155 12.65 -29.38 -2.19
N LEU A 156 13.67 -28.76 -2.78
CA LEU A 156 15.00 -29.32 -2.91
C LEU A 156 15.89 -29.11 -1.68
N LYS A 157 15.48 -28.31 -0.70
CA LYS A 157 16.20 -28.26 0.59
C LYS A 157 15.95 -29.59 1.30
N PRO A 158 16.97 -30.47 1.44
CA PRO A 158 16.81 -31.63 2.29
C PRO A 158 16.52 -31.09 3.69
N SER A 159 15.54 -31.68 4.38
CA SER A 159 15.38 -31.46 5.81
C SER A 159 16.74 -31.75 6.45
N SER A 160 17.40 -30.71 6.99
CA SER A 160 18.70 -30.85 7.67
C SER A 160 18.63 -31.85 8.83
N SER A 161 17.43 -32.30 9.20
CA SER A 161 17.16 -33.35 10.17
C SER A 161 17.51 -34.77 9.69
N GLN A 162 17.76 -35.01 8.40
CA GLN A 162 18.18 -36.33 7.90
C GLN A 162 19.70 -36.56 7.95
N TRP A 163 20.50 -35.50 8.13
CA TRP A 163 21.97 -35.61 8.14
C TRP A 163 22.57 -35.93 9.51
N LEU A 164 21.81 -35.81 10.61
CA LEU A 164 22.28 -36.18 11.94
C LEU A 164 22.26 -37.70 12.19
N HIS A 165 21.58 -38.48 11.35
CA HIS A 165 21.55 -39.95 11.49
C HIS A 165 22.66 -40.67 10.72
N TYR A 166 23.38 -40.00 9.82
CA TYR A 166 24.41 -40.61 8.97
C TYR A 166 25.85 -40.33 9.40
N SER A 167 26.07 -39.55 10.47
CA SER A 167 27.42 -39.23 10.97
C SER A 167 27.80 -39.98 12.26
N ALA A 168 27.10 -41.07 12.58
CA ALA A 168 27.30 -41.87 13.80
C ALA A 168 27.65 -43.35 13.52
N TYR A 169 28.21 -43.67 12.36
CA TYR A 169 28.82 -44.97 12.05
C TYR A 169 30.16 -44.79 11.34
#